data_AF-A0A2K9IXC8-F1
#
_entry.id   AF-A0A2K9IXC8-F1
#
_cell.length_a   1.000
_cell.length_b   1.000
_cell.length_c   1.000
_cell.angle_alpha   90.00
_cell.angle_beta   90.00
_cell.angle_gamma   90.00
#
_symmetry.space_group_name_H-M   'P 1'
#
loop_
_entity.id
_entity.type
_entity.pdbx_description
1 polymer ?
#
loop_
_entity_poly.entity_id
_entity_poly.type
_entity_poly.pdbx_seq_one_letter_code
_entity_poly.pdbx_strand_id
1 'polypeptide(L)'
;MPHVLTPHDYKANNLVFTPEPCLIDPDNAAKVPRVFDLALALLLFHNELSSAPDHVFTLEQWKAFLSGYYQFVQLTEAEKRVWKMALEHVFLDEVLWLMAEVPEDWEKPSQRQLFLSVVHLLLHSQAYEI
;
A
#
# COMPACT_ATOMS: atom_id res chain seq x y z
N MET A 1 -12.35 -7.04 13.99
CA MET A 1 -11.01 -7.25 13.39
C MET A 1 -9.98 -6.43 14.16
N PRO A 2 -8.73 -6.89 14.30
CA PRO A 2 -7.66 -6.10 14.91
C PRO A 2 -7.51 -4.73 14.21
N HIS A 3 -7.42 -3.67 15.01
CA HIS A 3 -7.14 -2.32 14.53
C HIS A 3 -5.73 -1.91 14.94
N VAL A 4 -5.10 -1.07 14.15
CA VAL A 4 -3.78 -0.47 14.42
C VAL A 4 -3.91 1.04 14.46
N LEU A 5 -3.01 1.67 15.22
CA LEU A 5 -2.72 3.09 15.04
C LEU A 5 -1.65 3.17 13.96
N THR A 6 -1.93 3.90 12.89
CA THR A 6 -1.05 4.01 11.72
C THR A 6 -1.01 5.46 11.26
N PRO A 7 0.10 5.94 10.67
CA PRO A 7 0.09 7.20 9.92
C PRO A 7 -0.88 7.15 8.72
N HIS A 8 -1.28 5.96 8.27
CA HIS A 8 -2.16 5.72 7.12
C HIS A 8 -1.65 6.38 5.83
N ASP A 9 -0.32 6.47 5.70
CA ASP A 9 0.38 6.94 4.50
C ASP A 9 1.72 6.19 4.33
N TYR A 10 1.64 4.86 4.22
CA TYR A 10 2.80 3.96 4.12
C TYR A 10 3.44 3.98 2.71
N LYS A 11 4.05 5.11 2.37
CA LYS A 11 4.87 5.29 1.17
C LYS A 11 6.36 5.17 1.49
N ALA A 12 7.16 4.75 0.51
CA ALA A 12 8.60 4.56 0.67
C ALA A 12 9.36 5.85 1.02
N ASN A 13 8.87 7.01 0.57
CA ASN A 13 9.44 8.32 0.89
C ASN A 13 9.20 8.75 2.35
N ASN A 14 8.21 8.16 3.04
CA ASN A 14 7.90 8.43 4.45
C ASN A 14 8.73 7.55 5.41
N LEU A 15 9.58 6.66 4.90
CA LEU A 15 10.47 5.79 5.68
C LEU A 15 11.87 6.37 5.76
N VAL A 16 12.28 6.79 6.96
CA VAL A 16 13.65 7.27 7.24
C VAL A 16 14.38 6.21 8.04
N PHE A 17 15.53 5.75 7.56
CA PHE A 17 16.28 4.65 8.20
C PHE A 17 17.33 5.11 9.22
N THR A 18 17.67 6.40 9.26
CA THR A 18 18.76 6.93 10.08
C THR A 18 18.25 7.97 11.08
N PRO A 19 18.71 7.94 12.35
CA PRO A 19 19.62 6.97 12.95
C PRO A 19 18.99 5.59 13.21
N GLU A 20 17.67 5.53 13.33
CA GLU A 20 16.87 4.31 13.44
C GLU A 20 15.65 4.43 12.52
N PRO A 21 15.07 3.31 12.04
CA PRO A 21 13.88 3.34 11.19
C PRO A 21 12.71 4.05 11.87
N CYS A 22 12.22 5.12 11.25
CA CYS A 22 11.01 5.83 11.67
C CYS A 22 10.11 6.18 10.47
N LEU A 23 8.83 6.38 10.78
CA LEU A 23 7.85 6.93 9.85
C LEU A 23 7.68 8.41 10.15
N ILE A 24 7.65 9.19 9.08
CA ILE A 24 7.29 10.60 9.10
C ILE A 24 5.92 10.79 8.46
N ASP A 25 5.44 12.04 8.44
CA ASP A 25 4.16 12.43 7.83
C ASP A 25 2.90 11.75 8.41
N PRO A 26 2.56 12.03 9.69
CA PRO A 26 1.41 11.43 10.35
C PRO A 26 0.10 12.21 10.10
N ASP A 27 0.01 13.08 9.10
CA ASP A 27 -1.16 13.97 8.92
C ASP A 27 -2.45 13.19 8.65
N ASN A 28 -2.33 11.98 8.09
CA ASN A 28 -3.44 11.05 7.84
C ASN A 28 -3.63 10.03 8.97
N ALA A 29 -2.98 10.21 10.13
CA ALA A 29 -2.94 9.19 11.18
C ALA A 29 -4.35 8.82 11.68
N ALA A 30 -4.59 7.52 11.70
CA ALA A 30 -5.90 6.97 11.99
C ALA A 30 -5.82 5.66 12.78
N LYS A 31 -6.97 5.26 13.32
CA LYS A 31 -7.19 3.93 13.87
C LYS A 31 -8.02 3.11 12.89
N VAL A 32 -7.36 2.28 12.09
CA VAL A 32 -8.01 1.52 11.01
C VAL A 32 -7.89 0.00 11.24
N PRO A 33 -8.73 -0.82 10.59
CA PRO A 33 -8.47 -2.25 10.47
C PRO A 33 -7.08 -2.48 9.89
N ARG A 34 -6.28 -3.34 10.51
CA ARG A 34 -4.89 -3.59 10.09
C ARG A 34 -4.73 -4.00 8.62
N VAL A 35 -5.72 -4.70 8.07
CA VAL A 35 -5.73 -5.07 6.65
C VAL A 35 -5.85 -3.89 5.70
N PHE A 36 -6.40 -2.75 6.14
CA PHE A 36 -6.48 -1.55 5.29
C PHE A 36 -5.10 -0.90 5.18
N ASP A 37 -4.40 -0.80 6.30
CA ASP A 37 -3.01 -0.34 6.35
C ASP A 37 -2.07 -1.19 5.47
N LEU A 38 -2.22 -2.52 5.54
CA LEU A 38 -1.46 -3.46 4.71
C LEU A 38 -1.84 -3.36 3.22
N ALA A 39 -3.12 -3.14 2.90
CA ALA A 39 -3.59 -2.93 1.53
C ALA A 39 -3.03 -1.64 0.95
N LEU A 40 -3.00 -0.55 1.73
CA LEU A 40 -2.43 0.72 1.31
C LEU A 40 -0.95 0.57 0.95
N ALA A 41 -0.18 -0.15 1.77
CA ALA A 41 1.21 -0.48 1.44
C ALA A 41 1.32 -1.25 0.12
N LEU A 42 0.50 -2.27 -0.13
CA LEU A 42 0.56 -3.00 -1.41
C LEU A 42 0.26 -2.08 -2.61
N LEU A 43 -0.69 -1.16 -2.48
CA LEU A 43 -1.18 -0.34 -3.59
C LEU A 43 -0.29 0.88 -3.87
N LEU A 44 0.28 1.51 -2.84
CA LEU A 44 0.90 2.83 -2.96
C LEU A 44 2.34 2.94 -2.41
N PHE A 45 2.99 1.85 -1.99
CA PHE A 45 4.33 1.94 -1.39
C PHE A 45 5.37 2.67 -2.27
N HIS A 46 5.32 2.48 -3.59
CA HIS A 46 6.26 3.11 -4.53
C HIS A 46 5.81 4.51 -5.00
N ASN A 47 4.68 5.02 -4.52
CA ASN A 47 4.17 6.31 -4.92
C ASN A 47 5.13 7.46 -4.53
N GLU A 48 5.23 8.48 -5.38
CA GLU A 48 5.95 9.75 -5.14
C GLU A 48 7.47 9.66 -4.88
N LEU A 49 8.07 8.47 -4.82
CA LEU A 49 9.51 8.31 -4.69
C LEU A 49 10.16 8.21 -6.08
N SER A 50 10.92 9.22 -6.48
CA SER A 50 11.53 9.31 -7.82
C SER A 50 12.48 8.14 -8.17
N SER A 51 13.07 7.49 -7.17
CA SER A 51 13.92 6.32 -7.33
C SER A 51 13.17 4.98 -7.25
N ALA A 52 11.88 5.00 -6.91
CA ALA A 52 11.08 3.78 -6.81
C ALA A 52 10.68 3.27 -8.20
N PRO A 53 10.36 1.96 -8.32
CA PRO A 53 9.76 1.42 -9.52
C PRO A 53 8.43 2.10 -9.85
N ASP A 54 8.11 2.19 -11.14
CA ASP A 54 6.85 2.71 -11.67
C ASP A 54 5.72 1.65 -11.67
N HIS A 55 5.77 0.71 -10.75
CA HIS A 55 4.79 -0.35 -10.59
C HIS A 55 4.67 -0.74 -9.11
N VAL A 56 3.54 -1.34 -8.73
CA VAL A 56 3.35 -1.99 -7.42
C VAL A 56 4.40 -3.08 -7.17
N PHE A 57 4.47 -3.61 -5.95
CA PHE A 57 5.35 -4.76 -5.67
C PHE A 57 5.17 -5.88 -6.68
N THR A 58 6.28 -6.47 -7.14
CA THR A 58 6.23 -7.78 -7.81
C THR A 58 5.81 -8.85 -6.80
N LEU A 59 5.39 -10.03 -7.28
CA LEU A 59 5.05 -11.15 -6.37
C LEU A 59 6.21 -11.56 -5.46
N GLU A 60 7.45 -11.48 -5.95
CA GLU A 60 8.64 -11.78 -5.15
C GLU A 60 8.89 -10.71 -4.08
N GLN A 61 8.76 -9.43 -4.45
CA GLN A 61 8.90 -8.32 -3.50
C GLN A 61 7.79 -8.35 -2.44
N TRP A 62 6.55 -8.66 -2.84
CA TRP A 62 5.43 -8.78 -1.92
C TRP A 62 5.63 -9.91 -0.91
N LYS A 63 6.10 -11.08 -1.36
CA LYS A 63 6.47 -12.19 -0.47
C LYS A 63 7.59 -11.82 0.49
N ALA A 64 8.60 -11.07 0.02
CA ALA A 64 9.69 -10.58 0.86
C ALA A 64 9.17 -9.59 1.93
N PHE A 65 8.31 -8.65 1.54
CA PHE A 65 7.65 -7.72 2.45
C PHE A 65 6.84 -8.45 3.52
N LEU A 66 5.97 -9.39 3.12
CA LEU A 66 5.15 -10.18 4.05
C LEU A 66 6.01 -11.04 5.00
N SER A 67 7.11 -11.60 4.52
CA SER A 67 8.05 -12.36 5.36
C SER A 67 8.59 -11.50 6.51
N GLY A 68 8.96 -10.24 6.24
CA GLY A 68 9.35 -9.28 7.28
C GLY A 68 8.18 -8.90 8.19
N TYR A 69 7.02 -8.60 7.61
CA TYR A 69 5.80 -8.25 8.34
C TYR A 69 5.39 -9.35 9.34
N TYR A 70 5.46 -10.62 8.93
CA TYR A 70 5.07 -11.77 9.75
C TYR A 70 6.02 -12.10 10.91
N GLN A 71 7.20 -11.47 10.97
CA GLN A 71 8.05 -11.55 12.17
C GLN A 71 7.45 -10.80 13.36
N PHE A 72 6.61 -9.79 13.10
CA PHE A 72 6.03 -8.92 14.13
C PHE A 72 4.51 -9.05 14.24
N VAL A 73 3.85 -9.40 13.14
CA VAL A 73 2.40 -9.42 13.03
C VAL A 73 1.88 -10.80 12.63
N GLN A 74 0.88 -11.30 13.35
CA GLN A 74 0.13 -12.50 12.95
C GLN A 74 -1.28 -12.10 12.51
N LEU A 75 -1.61 -12.39 11.25
CA LEU A 75 -2.95 -12.13 10.69
C LEU A 75 -3.90 -13.26 11.07
N THR A 76 -5.08 -12.87 11.53
CA THR A 76 -6.16 -13.79 11.84
C THR A 76 -6.79 -14.33 10.56
N GLU A 77 -7.40 -15.51 10.64
CA GLU A 77 -8.15 -16.07 9.52
C GLU A 77 -9.31 -15.18 9.07
N ALA A 78 -9.85 -14.35 9.97
CA ALA A 78 -10.87 -13.36 9.62
C ALA A 78 -10.31 -12.25 8.73
N GLU A 79 -9.09 -11.77 9.01
CA GLU A 79 -8.41 -10.77 8.20
C GLU A 79 -8.08 -11.30 6.80
N LYS A 80 -7.53 -12.52 6.71
CA LYS A 80 -7.22 -13.15 5.41
C LYS A 80 -8.46 -13.31 4.54
N ARG A 81 -9.59 -13.75 5.12
CA ARG A 81 -10.86 -13.93 4.40
C ARG A 81 -11.41 -12.64 3.79
N VAL A 82 -11.12 -11.47 4.37
CA VAL A 82 -11.60 -10.19 3.87
C VAL A 82 -10.56 -9.45 3.04
N TRP A 83 -9.39 -10.04 2.78
CA TRP A 83 -8.27 -9.35 2.12
C TRP A 83 -8.64 -8.72 0.78
N LYS A 84 -9.30 -9.48 -0.09
CA LYS A 84 -9.74 -8.97 -1.40
C LYS A 84 -10.66 -7.76 -1.26
N MET A 85 -11.61 -7.83 -0.34
CA MET A 85 -12.54 -6.73 -0.05
C MET A 85 -11.81 -5.52 0.57
N ALA A 86 -10.77 -5.74 1.37
CA ALA A 86 -9.93 -4.68 1.90
C ALA A 86 -9.17 -3.96 0.77
N LEU A 87 -8.60 -4.68 -0.20
CA LEU A 87 -7.96 -4.08 -1.38
C LEU A 87 -8.94 -3.23 -2.20
N GLU A 88 -10.13 -3.76 -2.47
CA GLU A 88 -11.18 -3.04 -3.21
C GLU A 88 -11.64 -1.79 -2.46
N HIS A 89 -11.81 -1.89 -1.14
CA HIS A 89 -12.21 -0.77 -0.30
C HIS A 89 -11.16 0.34 -0.29
N VAL A 90 -9.90 0.01 0.02
CA VAL A 90 -8.80 0.98 0.07
C VAL A 90 -8.54 1.59 -1.31
N PHE A 91 -8.70 0.82 -2.39
CA PHE A 91 -8.61 1.38 -3.73
C PHE A 91 -9.69 2.45 -3.98
N LEU A 92 -10.94 2.19 -3.59
CA LEU A 92 -12.03 3.15 -3.77
C LEU A 92 -11.89 4.38 -2.88
N ASP A 93 -11.43 4.20 -1.65
CA ASP A 93 -11.40 5.26 -0.63
C ASP A 93 -10.15 6.15 -0.79
N GLU A 94 -8.98 5.56 -1.02
CA GLU A 94 -7.69 6.27 -1.01
C GLU A 94 -7.11 6.45 -2.40
N VAL A 95 -7.05 5.37 -3.19
CA VAL A 95 -6.31 5.37 -4.47
C VAL A 95 -7.08 6.09 -5.56
N LEU A 96 -8.39 5.89 -5.63
CA LEU A 96 -9.22 6.50 -6.67
C LEU A 96 -9.24 8.02 -6.54
N TRP A 97 -9.23 8.54 -5.31
CA TRP A 97 -9.11 9.97 -5.04
C TRP A 97 -7.80 10.54 -5.58
N LEU A 98 -6.66 9.90 -5.28
CA LEU A 98 -5.34 10.27 -5.81
C LEU A 98 -5.33 10.27 -7.34
N MET A 99 -5.91 9.24 -7.96
CA MET A 99 -5.99 9.12 -9.41
C MET A 99 -6.90 10.17 -10.06
N ALA A 100 -7.92 10.68 -9.36
CA ALA A 100 -8.88 11.62 -9.92
C ALA A 100 -8.46 13.08 -9.77
N GLU A 101 -7.83 13.44 -8.65
CA GLU A 101 -7.60 14.83 -8.26
C GLU A 101 -6.25 15.40 -8.71
N VAL A 102 -5.36 14.58 -9.29
CA VAL A 102 -4.00 15.03 -9.70
C VAL A 102 -3.77 14.80 -11.20
N PRO A 103 -4.32 15.64 -12.10
CA PRO A 103 -4.16 15.49 -13.56
C PRO A 103 -2.69 15.45 -14.01
N GLU A 104 -1.82 16.20 -13.36
CA GLU A 104 -0.39 16.29 -13.66
C GLU A 104 0.32 14.93 -13.47
N ASP A 105 -0.20 14.08 -12.60
CA ASP A 105 0.34 12.74 -12.38
C ASP A 105 0.05 11.80 -13.55
N TRP A 106 -1.01 12.04 -14.32
CA TRP A 106 -1.26 11.31 -15.58
C TRP A 106 -0.35 11.75 -16.73
N GLU A 107 0.17 12.97 -16.66
CA GLU A 107 1.15 13.48 -17.62
C GLU A 107 2.54 12.88 -17.39
N LYS A 108 2.88 12.58 -16.12
CA LYS A 108 4.14 11.91 -15.73
C LYS A 108 4.11 10.43 -16.13
N PRO A 109 4.98 9.97 -17.06
CA PRO A 109 4.91 8.60 -17.56
C PRO A 109 5.08 7.51 -16.48
N SER A 110 5.99 7.71 -15.52
CA SER A 110 6.23 6.75 -14.42
C SER A 110 5.03 6.66 -13.48
N GLN A 111 4.43 7.78 -13.13
CA GLN A 111 3.27 7.82 -12.22
C GLN A 111 2.03 7.20 -12.88
N ARG A 112 1.78 7.50 -14.15
CA ARG A 112 0.76 6.82 -14.94
C ARG A 112 0.99 5.31 -15.01
N GLN A 113 2.23 4.87 -15.20
CA GLN A 113 2.56 3.45 -15.24
C GLN A 113 2.29 2.77 -13.89
N LEU A 114 2.56 3.47 -12.78
CA LEU A 114 2.22 3.00 -11.43
C LEU A 114 0.71 2.81 -11.30
N PHE A 115 -0.10 3.80 -11.67
CA PHE A 115 -1.57 3.69 -11.63
C PHE A 115 -2.12 2.54 -12.49
N LEU A 116 -1.59 2.35 -13.70
CA LEU A 116 -1.97 1.21 -14.54
C LEU A 116 -1.63 -0.12 -13.87
N SER A 117 -0.48 -0.21 -13.19
CA SER A 117 -0.09 -1.41 -12.45
C SER A 117 -1.00 -1.69 -11.25
N VAL A 118 -1.47 -0.64 -10.56
CA VAL A 118 -2.42 -0.75 -9.44
C VAL A 118 -3.75 -1.32 -9.93
N VAL A 119 -4.28 -0.77 -11.03
CA VAL A 119 -5.52 -1.29 -11.65
C VAL A 119 -5.33 -2.74 -12.09
N HIS A 120 -4.18 -3.07 -12.70
CA HIS A 120 -3.87 -4.45 -13.09
C HIS A 120 -3.82 -5.39 -11.88
N LEU A 121 -3.20 -4.97 -10.76
CA LEU A 121 -3.16 -5.75 -9.52
C LEU A 121 -4.57 -5.98 -8.98
N LEU A 122 -5.43 -4.96 -8.94
CA LEU A 122 -6.81 -5.10 -8.46
C LEU A 122 -7.61 -6.12 -9.28
N LEU A 123 -7.47 -6.11 -10.60
CA LEU A 123 -8.14 -7.07 -11.49
C LEU A 123 -7.61 -8.50 -11.32
N HIS A 124 -6.37 -8.66 -10.83
CA HIS A 124 -5.69 -9.95 -10.67
C HIS A 124 -5.22 -10.20 -9.22
N SER A 125 -5.98 -9.71 -8.24
CA SER A 125 -5.53 -9.62 -6.84
C SER A 125 -5.31 -10.97 -6.15
N GLN A 126 -5.83 -12.05 -6.74
CA GLN A 126 -5.61 -13.43 -6.28
C GLN A 126 -4.12 -13.81 -6.22
N ALA A 127 -3.26 -13.20 -7.03
CA ALA A 127 -1.83 -13.48 -6.95
C ALA A 127 -1.16 -12.89 -5.69
N TYR A 128 -1.80 -11.93 -5.02
CA TYR A 128 -1.27 -11.16 -3.89
C TYR A 128 -1.95 -11.53 -2.55
N GLU A 129 -2.26 -12.80 -2.33
CA GLU A 129 -2.86 -13.29 -1.07
C GLU A 129 -1.94 -13.09 0.15
N ILE A 130 -2.55 -13.05 1.34
CA ILE A 130 -1.93 -12.88 2.67
C ILE A 130 -2.25 -14.05 3.60
#